data_AF-A0ABC8BB64-F1
#
_entry.id   AF-A0ABC8BB64-F1
#
_cell.length_a   1.000
_cell.length_b   1.000
_cell.length_c   1.000
_cell.angle_alpha   90.00
_cell.angle_beta   90.00
_cell.angle_gamma   90.00
#
_symmetry.space_group_name_H-M   'P 1'
#
loop_
_entity.id
_entity.type
_entity.pdbx_description
1 polymer ?
#
loop_
_entity_poly.entity_id
_entity_poly.type
_entity_poly.pdbx_seq_one_letter_code
_entity_poly.pdbx_strand_id
1 'polypeptide(L)'
;METKTPNYREIPKTIRAVVPKIATHDLLDRAPSLLQTVSEPQSQSAMLSRTLLDKLWIKMAEFYGHRWTSSFGVIADPEHTWAKVLAGVTGIQIANGLHALIERGDEFDWPPPANVFLSLCLQVKGLPTEAQAWDEARSGKYTHEAVRIAAEATSTFDLHGSDSNDKALRQRFERNYAIVMRRAQTGQNLEGRIAHGVGHDSMRDPRQVQLEHSRKEAEALVAAQGIPNNAQAARYQLLTMLGIRRNDHV
;
A
#
# COMPACT_ATOMS: atom_id res chain seq x y z
N MET A 1 -36.30 -62.90 -2.60
CA MET A 1 -35.67 -61.66 -3.12
C MET A 1 -34.46 -61.37 -2.24
N GLU A 2 -33.33 -62.00 -2.58
CA GLU A 2 -32.07 -61.87 -1.84
C GLU A 2 -31.18 -60.80 -2.48
N THR A 3 -30.73 -59.86 -1.66
CA THR A 3 -29.88 -58.73 -2.03
C THR A 3 -28.42 -59.17 -2.07
N LYS A 4 -27.82 -59.13 -3.26
CA LYS A 4 -26.42 -59.49 -3.51
C LYS A 4 -25.52 -58.28 -3.20
N THR A 5 -24.65 -58.41 -2.19
CA THR A 5 -23.62 -57.41 -1.85
C THR A 5 -22.48 -57.40 -2.90
N PRO A 6 -21.89 -56.24 -3.23
CA PRO A 6 -20.78 -56.18 -4.18
C PRO A 6 -19.43 -56.49 -3.49
N ASN A 7 -18.65 -57.31 -4.19
CA ASN A 7 -17.35 -57.86 -3.80
C ASN A 7 -16.22 -56.83 -4.00
N TYR A 8 -15.57 -56.38 -2.92
CA TYR A 8 -14.41 -55.49 -2.94
C TYR A 8 -13.12 -56.29 -3.04
N ARG A 9 -12.70 -56.65 -4.26
CA ARG A 9 -11.32 -57.07 -4.54
C ARG A 9 -10.95 -56.63 -5.94
N GLU A 10 -10.21 -55.52 -6.03
CA GLU A 10 -9.05 -55.30 -6.91
C GLU A 10 -8.65 -53.82 -6.84
N ILE A 11 -7.69 -53.49 -5.96
CA ILE A 11 -6.95 -52.23 -6.01
C ILE A 11 -5.49 -52.61 -6.30
N PRO A 12 -4.84 -52.05 -7.32
CA PRO A 12 -3.45 -52.38 -7.62
C PRO A 12 -2.52 -51.91 -6.49
N LYS A 13 -1.58 -52.76 -6.10
CA LYS A 13 -0.63 -52.53 -5.01
C LYS A 13 0.25 -51.31 -5.28
N THR A 14 0.35 -50.43 -4.29
CA THR A 14 1.17 -49.20 -4.31
C THR A 14 2.67 -49.52 -4.43
N ILE A 15 3.33 -48.99 -5.47
CA ILE A 15 4.79 -49.03 -5.62
C ILE A 15 5.39 -48.05 -4.61
N ARG A 16 6.34 -48.50 -3.78
CA ARG A 16 7.07 -47.61 -2.87
C ARG A 16 8.08 -46.76 -3.65
N ALA A 17 8.00 -45.44 -3.49
CA ALA A 17 8.97 -44.51 -4.05
C ALA A 17 10.36 -44.71 -3.41
N VAL A 18 11.39 -44.80 -4.25
CA VAL A 18 12.80 -44.82 -3.84
C VAL A 18 13.30 -43.38 -3.83
N VAL A 19 13.67 -42.87 -2.66
CA VAL A 19 14.28 -41.55 -2.49
C VAL A 19 15.77 -41.64 -2.82
N PRO A 20 16.32 -40.82 -3.74
CA PRO A 20 17.75 -40.80 -4.00
C PRO A 20 18.49 -40.26 -2.78
N LYS A 21 19.50 -40.99 -2.31
CA LYS A 21 20.41 -40.55 -1.24
C LYS A 21 21.34 -39.47 -1.81
N ILE A 22 20.92 -38.21 -1.76
CA ILE A 22 21.79 -37.06 -2.00
C ILE A 22 22.54 -36.79 -0.70
N ALA A 23 23.87 -36.66 -0.77
CA ALA A 23 24.74 -36.42 0.36
C ALA A 23 24.34 -35.11 1.05
N THR A 24 23.78 -35.23 2.26
CA THR A 24 23.17 -34.13 3.04
C THR A 24 24.18 -33.16 3.65
N HIS A 25 25.49 -33.40 3.49
CA HIS A 25 26.50 -32.60 4.19
C HIS A 25 26.85 -31.28 3.47
N ASP A 26 26.78 -31.22 2.13
CA ASP A 26 27.14 -30.02 1.37
C ASP A 26 26.04 -28.94 1.35
N LEU A 27 24.78 -29.35 1.57
CA LEU A 27 23.64 -28.42 1.58
C LEU A 27 23.50 -27.65 2.90
N LEU A 28 24.06 -28.17 4.00
CA LEU A 28 23.99 -27.53 5.32
C LEU A 28 25.03 -26.41 5.48
N ASP A 29 26.21 -26.55 4.87
CA ASP A 29 27.26 -25.53 4.92
C ASP A 29 26.99 -24.32 3.99
N ARG A 30 26.20 -24.53 2.92
CA ARG A 30 25.87 -23.46 1.95
C ARG A 30 24.56 -22.73 2.25
N ALA A 31 23.77 -23.22 3.21
CA ALA A 31 22.50 -22.61 3.60
C ALA A 31 22.59 -21.17 4.17
N PRO A 32 23.61 -20.77 4.96
CA PRO A 32 23.57 -19.45 5.58
C PRO A 32 23.83 -18.28 4.61
N SER A 33 24.36 -18.55 3.41
CA SER A 33 24.69 -17.50 2.42
C SER A 33 23.61 -17.27 1.35
N LEU A 34 22.60 -18.14 1.25
CA LEU A 34 21.47 -17.98 0.31
C LEU A 34 20.19 -17.43 0.96
N LEU A 35 20.19 -17.24 2.28
CA LEU A 35 19.06 -16.70 3.05
C LEU A 35 19.33 -15.29 3.60
N GLN A 36 20.34 -14.58 3.13
CA GLN A 36 20.43 -13.14 3.31
C GLN A 36 19.60 -12.43 2.25
N THR A 37 18.30 -12.70 2.24
CA THR A 37 17.36 -11.60 2.02
C THR A 37 17.57 -10.69 3.22
N VAL A 38 18.13 -9.50 2.99
CA VAL A 38 18.05 -8.41 3.95
C VAL A 38 16.56 -8.06 4.02
N SER A 39 15.82 -8.80 4.84
CA SER A 39 14.56 -8.33 5.37
C SER A 39 14.96 -7.16 6.25
N GLU A 40 14.69 -5.94 5.78
CA GLU A 40 14.53 -4.81 6.67
C GLU A 40 13.74 -5.28 7.88
N PRO A 41 14.14 -4.91 9.11
CA PRO A 41 13.35 -5.25 10.28
C PRO A 41 11.96 -4.62 10.08
N GLN A 42 10.96 -5.47 9.85
CA GLN A 42 9.57 -5.07 9.90
C GLN A 42 9.37 -4.34 11.23
N SER A 43 9.00 -3.07 11.12
CA SER A 43 8.96 -2.09 12.20
C SER A 43 8.33 -2.67 13.46
N GLN A 44 9.13 -2.76 14.51
CA GLN A 44 8.63 -3.02 15.86
C GLN A 44 7.81 -1.80 16.32
N SER A 45 6.49 -1.98 16.31
CA SER A 45 5.53 -1.62 17.37
C SER A 45 4.17 -1.27 16.76
N ALA A 46 3.23 -2.21 16.83
CA ALA A 46 1.81 -2.00 16.53
C ALA A 46 1.09 -1.16 17.61
N MET A 47 1.81 -0.27 18.30
CA MET A 47 1.34 0.48 19.47
C MET A 47 1.82 1.92 19.37
N LEU A 48 1.10 2.85 20.00
CA LEU A 48 1.55 4.23 20.12
C LEU A 48 2.96 4.33 20.72
N SER A 49 3.74 5.29 20.23
CA SER A 49 5.00 5.67 20.87
C SER A 49 4.75 6.03 22.33
N ARG A 50 5.55 5.44 23.24
CA ARG A 50 5.44 5.69 24.69
C ARG A 50 5.46 7.18 25.02
N THR A 51 6.34 7.94 24.37
CA THR A 51 6.44 9.40 24.56
C THR A 51 5.17 10.15 24.16
N LEU A 52 4.44 9.69 23.14
CA LEU A 52 3.16 10.29 22.73
C LEU A 52 2.04 9.87 23.67
N LEU A 53 2.04 8.61 24.13
CA LEU A 53 1.09 8.10 25.10
C LEU A 53 1.18 8.86 26.43
N ASP A 54 2.41 9.10 26.94
CA ASP A 54 2.65 9.84 28.18
C ASP A 54 2.14 11.29 28.07
N LYS A 55 2.44 11.97 26.95
CA LYS A 55 1.96 13.33 26.68
C LYS A 55 0.44 13.38 26.59
N LEU A 56 -0.18 12.40 25.93
CA LEU A 56 -1.63 12.27 25.85
C LEU A 56 -2.24 12.11 27.24
N TRP A 57 -1.68 11.25 28.09
CA TRP A 57 -2.16 11.02 29.45
C TRP A 57 -2.13 12.29 30.30
N ILE A 58 -1.05 13.06 30.21
CA ILE A 58 -0.93 14.35 30.89
C ILE A 58 -2.02 15.32 30.41
N LYS A 59 -2.21 15.46 29.10
CA LYS A 59 -3.22 16.37 28.55
C LYS A 59 -4.64 15.96 28.88
N MET A 60 -4.97 14.67 28.82
CA MET A 60 -6.30 14.18 29.18
C MET A 60 -6.56 14.35 30.69
N ALA A 61 -5.54 14.17 31.53
CA ALA A 61 -5.64 14.47 32.96
C ALA A 61 -5.79 15.98 33.23
N GLU A 62 -5.17 16.86 32.44
CA GLU A 62 -5.39 18.31 32.53
C GLU A 62 -6.83 18.70 32.13
N PHE A 63 -7.41 18.08 31.08
CA PHE A 63 -8.78 18.38 30.63
C PHE A 63 -9.86 17.87 31.58
N TYR A 64 -9.73 16.62 32.05
CA TYR A 64 -10.80 15.92 32.76
C TYR A 64 -10.51 15.72 34.26
N GLY A 65 -9.31 16.06 34.72
CA GLY A 65 -8.91 15.96 36.12
C GLY A 65 -9.13 14.56 36.68
N HIS A 66 -9.81 14.52 37.83
CA HIS A 66 -10.09 13.28 38.55
C HIS A 66 -10.89 12.27 37.70
N ARG A 67 -11.75 12.73 36.78
CA ARG A 67 -12.60 11.86 35.96
C ARG A 67 -11.76 10.95 35.07
N TRP A 68 -10.66 11.48 34.52
CA TRP A 68 -9.70 10.69 33.76
C TRP A 68 -8.95 9.70 34.64
N THR A 69 -8.32 10.19 35.72
CA THR A 69 -7.47 9.35 36.56
C THR A 69 -8.25 8.25 37.29
N SER A 70 -9.53 8.48 37.60
CA SER A 70 -10.40 7.46 38.19
C SER A 70 -10.82 6.38 37.19
N SER A 71 -10.96 6.72 35.90
CA SER A 71 -11.37 5.75 34.87
C SER A 71 -10.21 4.98 34.26
N PHE A 72 -9.07 5.63 34.04
CA PHE A 72 -7.95 5.07 33.27
C PHE A 72 -6.62 5.02 34.03
N GLY A 73 -6.60 5.51 35.27
CA GLY A 73 -5.39 5.55 36.10
C GLY A 73 -4.51 6.79 35.85
N VAL A 74 -3.51 6.94 36.70
CA VAL A 74 -2.60 8.10 36.70
C VAL A 74 -1.45 7.93 35.72
N ILE A 75 -0.98 6.69 35.53
CA ILE A 75 0.20 6.38 34.72
C ILE A 75 -0.26 5.78 33.39
N ALA A 76 0.41 6.17 32.31
CA ALA A 76 0.16 5.63 30.99
C ALA A 76 0.78 4.23 30.85
N ASP A 77 -0.07 3.22 30.76
CA ASP A 77 0.37 1.85 30.53
C ASP A 77 0.51 1.56 29.03
N PRO A 78 1.69 1.12 28.54
CA PRO A 78 1.86 0.78 27.12
C PRO A 78 0.91 -0.31 26.64
N GLU A 79 0.51 -1.26 27.50
CA GLU A 79 -0.44 -2.33 27.17
C GLU A 79 -1.91 -1.91 27.23
N HIS A 80 -2.19 -0.65 27.58
CA HIS A 80 -3.55 -0.14 27.69
C HIS A 80 -4.26 -0.15 26.34
N THR A 81 -5.59 -0.29 26.39
CA THR A 81 -6.47 -0.22 25.21
C THR A 81 -6.25 1.03 24.34
N TRP A 82 -5.91 2.18 24.93
CA TRP A 82 -5.63 3.42 24.22
C TRP A 82 -4.39 3.32 23.34
N ALA A 83 -3.32 2.68 23.82
CA ALA A 83 -2.09 2.48 23.06
C ALA A 83 -2.31 1.57 21.84
N LYS A 84 -3.22 0.58 21.96
CA LYS A 84 -3.61 -0.33 20.88
C LYS A 84 -4.52 0.33 19.86
N VAL A 85 -5.53 1.07 20.33
CA VAL A 85 -6.50 1.74 19.45
C VAL A 85 -5.82 2.84 18.64
N LEU A 86 -4.97 3.65 19.27
CA LEU A 86 -4.30 4.77 18.63
C LEU A 86 -2.99 4.38 17.92
N ALA A 87 -2.76 3.08 17.70
CA ALA A 87 -1.57 2.60 17.01
C ALA A 87 -1.40 3.29 15.63
N GLY A 88 -0.20 3.80 15.35
CA GLY A 88 0.11 4.48 14.10
C GLY A 88 -0.39 5.92 14.00
N VAL A 89 -1.06 6.46 15.03
CA VAL A 89 -1.49 7.86 15.06
C VAL A 89 -0.29 8.79 15.30
N THR A 90 -0.22 9.89 14.55
CA THR A 90 0.86 10.87 14.67
C THR A 90 0.55 11.93 15.74
N GLY A 91 1.58 12.63 16.24
CA GLY A 91 1.39 13.70 17.22
C GLY A 91 0.47 14.84 16.72
N ILE A 92 0.47 15.10 15.40
CA ILE A 92 -0.42 16.10 14.77
C ILE A 92 -1.87 15.64 14.85
N GLN A 93 -2.15 14.37 14.55
CA GLN A 93 -3.50 13.81 14.66
C GLN A 93 -4.01 13.83 16.11
N ILE A 94 -3.15 13.51 17.08
CA ILE A 94 -3.50 13.63 18.50
C ILE A 94 -3.85 15.08 18.84
N ALA A 95 -3.07 16.06 18.38
CA ALA A 95 -3.37 17.47 18.60
C ALA A 95 -4.73 17.86 18.00
N ASN A 96 -5.04 17.41 16.77
CA ASN A 96 -6.36 17.64 16.16
C ASN A 96 -7.49 17.09 17.02
N GLY A 97 -7.35 15.87 17.56
CA GLY A 97 -8.34 15.27 18.45
C GLY A 97 -8.52 16.07 19.74
N LEU A 98 -7.42 16.54 20.35
CA LEU A 98 -7.48 17.40 21.54
C LEU A 98 -8.17 18.75 21.24
N HIS A 99 -7.89 19.36 20.08
CA HIS A 99 -8.58 20.57 19.66
C HIS A 99 -10.09 20.34 19.44
N ALA A 100 -10.46 19.21 18.84
CA ALA A 100 -11.87 18.86 18.64
C ALA A 100 -12.61 18.64 19.97
N LEU A 101 -11.94 18.11 21.00
CA LEU A 101 -12.51 18.01 22.35
C LEU A 101 -12.78 19.39 22.95
N ILE A 102 -11.88 20.36 22.75
CA ILE A 102 -12.08 21.74 23.23
C ILE A 102 -13.26 22.41 22.49
N GLU A 103 -13.32 22.27 21.16
CA GLU A 103 -14.38 22.89 20.36
C GLU A 103 -15.77 22.32 20.67
N ARG A 104 -15.84 21.04 21.05
CA ARG A 104 -17.08 20.35 21.42
C ARG A 104 -17.15 20.08 22.93
N GLY A 105 -16.65 21.03 23.74
CA GLY A 105 -16.59 20.89 25.19
C GLY A 105 -17.94 20.55 25.84
N ASP A 106 -19.04 21.08 25.29
CA ASP A 106 -20.39 20.81 25.80
C ASP A 106 -20.85 19.35 25.58
N GLU A 107 -20.35 18.69 24.53
CA GLU A 107 -20.68 17.29 24.19
C GLU A 107 -19.80 16.31 24.98
N PHE A 108 -18.56 16.70 25.27
CA PHE A 108 -17.55 15.86 25.92
C PHE A 108 -17.25 16.31 27.35
N ASP A 109 -18.28 16.48 28.20
CA ASP A 109 -18.10 16.74 29.64
C ASP A 109 -17.44 15.54 30.38
N TRP A 110 -17.58 14.33 29.83
CA TRP A 110 -16.90 13.11 30.29
C TRP A 110 -15.83 12.65 29.28
N PRO A 111 -14.68 12.10 29.73
CA PRO A 111 -13.66 11.62 28.81
C PRO A 111 -14.22 10.58 27.81
N PRO A 112 -14.01 10.78 26.50
CA PRO A 112 -14.52 9.86 25.48
C PRO A 112 -13.79 8.52 25.54
N PRO A 113 -14.40 7.44 25.02
CA PRO A 113 -13.68 6.18 24.81
C PRO A 113 -12.63 6.33 23.69
N ALA A 114 -11.59 5.48 23.73
CA ALA A 114 -10.43 5.59 22.84
C ALA A 114 -10.78 5.58 21.34
N ASN A 115 -11.80 4.82 20.93
CA ASN A 115 -12.25 4.75 19.54
C ASN A 115 -12.93 6.05 19.06
N VAL A 116 -13.67 6.72 19.95
CA VAL A 116 -14.26 8.03 19.67
C VAL A 116 -13.17 9.10 19.62
N PHE A 117 -12.19 9.03 20.52
CA PHE A 117 -11.05 9.94 20.43
C PHE A 117 -10.25 9.75 19.13
N LEU A 118 -10.08 8.51 18.67
CA LEU A 118 -9.44 8.22 17.37
C LEU A 118 -10.19 8.87 16.20
N SER A 119 -11.53 8.82 16.18
CA SER A 119 -12.29 9.47 15.10
C SER A 119 -12.11 10.98 15.10
N LEU A 120 -12.01 11.60 16.28
CA LEU A 120 -11.68 13.02 16.42
C LEU A 120 -10.26 13.34 15.95
N CYS A 121 -9.28 12.46 16.23
CA CYS A 121 -7.89 12.65 15.78
C CYS A 121 -7.75 12.63 14.26
N LEU A 122 -8.58 11.84 13.57
CA LEU A 122 -8.58 11.73 12.11
C LEU A 122 -9.39 12.84 11.43
N GLN A 123 -10.15 13.63 12.19
CA GLN A 123 -10.93 14.71 11.63
C GLN A 123 -10.01 15.92 11.39
N VAL A 124 -9.80 16.27 10.11
CA VAL A 124 -9.10 17.49 9.73
C VAL A 124 -10.12 18.61 9.59
N LYS A 125 -9.91 19.69 10.32
CA LYS A 125 -10.81 20.85 10.31
C LYS A 125 -10.90 21.45 8.91
N GLY A 126 -12.12 21.57 8.39
CA GLY A 126 -12.39 22.22 7.10
C GLY A 126 -12.26 21.34 5.86
N LEU A 127 -12.08 20.02 5.99
CA LEU A 127 -12.20 19.12 4.83
C LEU A 127 -13.68 18.95 4.43
N PRO A 128 -14.08 19.32 3.21
CA PRO A 128 -15.43 19.06 2.73
C PRO A 128 -15.68 17.56 2.51
N THR A 129 -16.95 17.16 2.51
CA THR A 129 -17.34 15.81 2.08
C THR A 129 -17.06 15.60 0.60
N GLU A 130 -16.91 14.35 0.14
CA GLU A 130 -16.58 14.04 -1.26
C GLU A 130 -17.55 14.68 -2.26
N ALA A 131 -18.84 14.69 -1.95
CA ALA A 131 -19.87 15.32 -2.76
C ALA A 131 -19.72 16.85 -2.82
N GLN A 132 -19.48 17.49 -1.68
CA GLN A 132 -19.24 18.94 -1.62
C GLN A 132 -17.94 19.32 -2.34
N ALA A 133 -16.88 18.53 -2.15
CA ALA A 133 -15.60 18.71 -2.82
C ALA A 133 -15.74 18.60 -4.34
N TRP A 134 -16.57 17.68 -4.84
CA TRP A 134 -16.88 17.56 -6.27
C TRP A 134 -17.59 18.80 -6.83
N ASP A 135 -18.61 19.29 -6.12
CA ASP A 135 -19.35 20.48 -6.53
C ASP A 135 -18.46 21.73 -6.51
N GLU A 136 -17.63 21.88 -5.48
CA GLU A 136 -16.63 22.95 -5.37
C GLU A 136 -15.61 22.88 -6.49
N ALA A 137 -15.08 21.68 -6.77
CA ALA A 137 -14.10 21.47 -7.83
C ALA A 137 -14.62 21.85 -9.21
N ARG A 138 -15.90 21.54 -9.49
CA ARG A 138 -16.57 21.92 -10.74
C ARG A 138 -16.86 23.43 -10.80
N SER A 139 -17.18 24.03 -9.67
CA SER A 139 -17.45 25.48 -9.58
C SER A 139 -16.18 26.35 -9.70
N GLY A 140 -15.00 25.77 -9.46
CA GLY A 140 -13.71 26.49 -9.42
C GLY A 140 -13.52 27.36 -8.18
N LYS A 141 -14.41 27.25 -7.19
CA LYS A 141 -14.31 27.94 -5.90
C LYS A 141 -13.95 26.92 -4.83
N TYR A 142 -12.70 26.94 -4.39
CA TYR A 142 -12.19 25.98 -3.42
C TYR A 142 -12.29 26.54 -2.01
N THR A 143 -12.98 25.84 -1.10
CA THR A 143 -12.98 26.18 0.33
C THR A 143 -11.72 25.72 1.03
N HIS A 144 -11.16 24.59 0.57
CA HIS A 144 -9.99 23.96 1.17
C HIS A 144 -8.93 23.63 0.13
N GLU A 145 -7.67 23.80 0.53
CA GLU A 145 -6.48 23.55 -0.30
C GLU A 145 -6.44 22.11 -0.86
N ALA A 146 -6.93 21.16 -0.07
CA ALA A 146 -7.09 19.77 -0.51
C ALA A 146 -7.97 19.59 -1.75
N VAL A 147 -9.03 20.39 -1.89
CA VAL A 147 -9.94 20.33 -3.05
C VAL A 147 -9.26 20.92 -4.27
N ARG A 148 -8.52 22.04 -4.11
CA ARG A 148 -7.72 22.66 -5.17
C ARG A 148 -6.71 21.67 -5.75
N ILE A 149 -5.93 21.02 -4.90
CA ILE A 149 -4.90 20.06 -5.31
C ILE A 149 -5.52 18.81 -5.96
N ALA A 150 -6.65 18.31 -5.43
CA ALA A 150 -7.36 17.18 -6.04
C ALA A 150 -7.93 17.53 -7.42
N ALA A 151 -8.42 18.77 -7.60
CA ALA A 151 -8.92 19.27 -8.87
C ALA A 151 -7.77 19.42 -9.89
N GLU A 152 -6.64 20.01 -9.49
CA GLU A 152 -5.45 20.15 -10.33
C GLU A 152 -4.89 18.79 -10.77
N ALA A 153 -4.85 17.81 -9.87
CA ALA A 153 -4.41 16.45 -10.20
C ALA A 153 -5.35 15.73 -11.18
N THR A 154 -6.63 16.09 -11.21
CA THR A 154 -7.63 15.47 -12.09
C THR A 154 -7.65 16.13 -13.48
N SER A 155 -7.36 17.43 -13.56
CA SER A 155 -7.51 18.37 -14.68
C SER A 155 -8.65 19.34 -14.43
N THR A 156 -8.32 20.60 -14.15
CA THR A 156 -9.30 21.69 -13.98
C THR A 156 -10.09 21.94 -15.27
N PHE A 157 -9.47 21.76 -16.44
CA PHE A 157 -10.13 21.89 -17.74
C PHE A 157 -11.24 20.85 -17.91
N ASP A 158 -10.96 19.58 -17.61
CA ASP A 158 -11.94 18.51 -17.73
C ASP A 158 -13.09 18.71 -16.73
N LEU A 159 -12.78 19.16 -15.52
CA LEU A 159 -13.79 19.45 -14.49
C LEU A 159 -14.74 20.58 -14.90
N HIS A 160 -14.24 21.66 -15.50
CA HIS A 160 -15.08 22.78 -15.94
C HIS A 160 -15.88 22.50 -17.22
N GLY A 161 -15.35 21.67 -18.12
CA GLY A 161 -15.99 21.34 -19.39
C GLY A 161 -16.91 20.11 -19.36
N SER A 162 -16.87 19.30 -18.30
CA SER A 162 -17.63 18.05 -18.20
C SER A 162 -19.11 18.24 -17.89
N ASP A 163 -19.93 17.33 -18.41
CA ASP A 163 -21.32 17.16 -17.99
C ASP A 163 -21.40 16.58 -16.57
N SER A 164 -22.44 16.98 -15.82
CA SER A 164 -22.66 16.57 -14.42
C SER A 164 -22.75 15.05 -14.21
N ASN A 165 -22.93 14.25 -15.27
CA ASN A 165 -23.11 12.80 -15.21
C ASN A 165 -21.88 12.01 -15.68
N ASP A 166 -20.73 12.64 -15.86
CA ASP A 166 -19.49 11.93 -16.20
C ASP A 166 -18.96 11.14 -14.99
N LYS A 167 -19.42 9.89 -14.89
CA LYS A 167 -19.05 8.96 -13.81
C LYS A 167 -17.55 8.65 -13.80
N ALA A 168 -16.89 8.62 -14.96
CA ALA A 168 -15.48 8.28 -15.04
C ALA A 168 -14.62 9.42 -14.49
N LEU A 169 -14.98 10.67 -14.82
CA LEU A 169 -14.30 11.85 -14.29
C LEU A 169 -14.53 11.97 -12.77
N ARG A 170 -15.76 11.75 -12.32
CA ARG A 170 -16.10 11.74 -10.90
C ARG A 170 -15.29 10.72 -10.11
N GLN A 171 -15.17 9.49 -10.59
CA GLN A 171 -14.36 8.45 -9.93
C GLN A 171 -12.87 8.82 -9.86
N ARG A 172 -12.32 9.47 -10.89
CA ARG A 172 -10.93 9.94 -10.87
C ARG A 172 -10.72 11.03 -9.82
N PHE A 173 -11.65 11.99 -9.75
CA PHE A 173 -11.61 13.03 -8.73
C PHE A 173 -11.76 12.43 -7.32
N GLU A 174 -12.75 11.58 -7.07
CA GLU A 174 -12.97 10.95 -5.76
C GLU A 174 -11.72 10.18 -5.30
N ARG A 175 -11.08 9.42 -6.21
CA ARG A 175 -9.80 8.76 -5.93
C ARG A 175 -8.70 9.76 -5.56
N ASN A 176 -8.53 10.82 -6.34
CA ASN A 176 -7.50 11.83 -6.10
C ASN A 176 -7.75 12.56 -4.77
N TYR A 177 -9.00 12.94 -4.51
CA TYR A 177 -9.43 13.57 -3.28
C TYR A 177 -9.19 12.68 -2.07
N ALA A 178 -9.51 11.38 -2.14
CA ALA A 178 -9.22 10.43 -1.06
C ALA A 178 -7.72 10.31 -0.75
N ILE A 179 -6.85 10.40 -1.77
CA ILE A 179 -5.39 10.41 -1.56
C ILE A 179 -4.96 11.70 -0.85
N VAL A 180 -5.49 12.86 -1.25
CA VAL A 180 -5.17 14.15 -0.60
C VAL A 180 -5.70 14.19 0.83
N MET A 181 -6.93 13.70 1.08
CA MET A 181 -7.48 13.57 2.44
C MET A 181 -6.57 12.72 3.33
N ARG A 182 -6.09 11.58 2.84
CA ARG A 182 -5.16 10.74 3.59
C ARG A 182 -3.84 11.46 3.88
N ARG A 183 -3.32 12.24 2.93
CA ARG A 183 -2.11 13.05 3.12
C ARG A 183 -2.33 14.15 4.16
N ALA A 184 -3.46 14.84 4.10
CA ALA A 184 -3.88 15.84 5.06
C ALA A 184 -3.97 15.26 6.47
N GLN A 185 -4.60 14.09 6.60
CA GLN A 185 -4.70 13.37 7.87
C GLN A 185 -3.33 12.93 8.40
N THR A 186 -2.43 12.47 7.54
CA THR A 186 -1.11 11.96 7.94
C THR A 186 -0.11 13.10 8.25
N GLY A 187 -0.46 14.35 7.95
CA GLY A 187 0.46 15.50 8.03
C GLY A 187 1.54 15.48 6.95
N GLN A 188 1.33 14.71 5.88
CA GLN A 188 2.20 14.74 4.70
C GLN A 188 1.89 15.99 3.87
N ASN A 189 2.90 16.52 3.19
CA ASN A 189 2.76 17.73 2.41
C ASN A 189 1.70 17.54 1.31
N LEU A 190 0.74 18.47 1.23
CA LEU A 190 -0.40 18.35 0.32
C LEU A 190 0.04 18.47 -1.15
N GLU A 191 1.05 19.32 -1.41
CA GLU A 191 1.62 19.69 -2.72
C GLU A 191 2.43 18.58 -3.43
N GLY A 192 2.34 17.33 -2.97
CA GLY A 192 2.99 16.20 -3.66
C GLY A 192 2.23 15.82 -4.93
N ARG A 193 2.93 15.51 -6.05
CA ARG A 193 2.27 14.91 -7.23
C ARG A 193 1.48 13.67 -6.78
N ILE A 194 0.17 13.67 -7.06
CA ILE A 194 -0.66 12.50 -6.83
C ILE A 194 -0.27 11.48 -7.90
N ALA A 195 0.05 10.25 -7.51
CA ALA A 195 0.34 9.20 -8.48
C ALA A 195 -0.92 8.90 -9.30
N HIS A 196 -0.95 9.42 -10.52
CA HIS A 196 -1.97 9.08 -11.51
C HIS A 196 -2.01 7.56 -11.65
N GLY A 197 -3.19 6.96 -11.50
CA GLY A 197 -3.37 5.53 -11.76
C GLY A 197 -2.97 5.26 -13.21
N VAL A 198 -2.41 4.06 -13.46
CA VAL A 198 -1.84 3.60 -14.75
C VAL A 198 -2.45 4.34 -15.94
N GLY A 199 -1.78 5.42 -16.36
CA GLY A 199 -2.30 6.35 -17.34
C GLY A 199 -2.27 5.75 -18.74
N HIS A 200 -3.07 6.34 -19.62
CA HIS A 200 -2.98 6.11 -21.06
C HIS A 200 -1.56 6.43 -21.55
N ASP A 201 -1.08 5.73 -22.59
CA ASP A 201 0.31 5.85 -23.11
C ASP A 201 0.70 7.31 -23.45
N SER A 202 -0.30 8.17 -23.67
CA SER A 202 -0.17 9.61 -23.88
C SER A 202 0.43 10.41 -22.72
N MET A 203 0.53 9.83 -21.52
CA MET A 203 1.14 10.48 -20.34
C MET A 203 2.59 10.06 -20.08
N ARG A 204 3.15 9.16 -20.88
CA ARG A 204 4.56 8.73 -20.77
C ARG A 204 5.48 9.75 -21.45
N ASP A 205 6.73 9.88 -20.98
CA ASP A 205 7.73 10.74 -21.63
C ASP A 205 7.87 10.29 -23.10
N PRO A 206 7.67 11.17 -24.09
CA PRO A 206 7.79 10.81 -25.50
C PRO A 206 9.11 10.10 -25.84
N ARG A 207 10.20 10.46 -25.16
CA ARG A 207 11.51 9.82 -25.35
C ARG A 207 11.50 8.37 -24.89
N GLN A 208 10.81 8.08 -23.79
CA GLN A 208 10.69 6.72 -23.27
C GLN A 208 9.88 5.85 -24.22
N VAL A 209 8.76 6.37 -24.74
CA VAL A 209 7.93 5.67 -25.73
C VAL A 209 8.73 5.39 -27.01
N GLN A 210 9.50 6.38 -27.50
CA GLN A 210 10.36 6.21 -28.68
C GLN A 210 11.46 5.15 -28.47
N LEU A 211 12.08 5.14 -27.29
CA LEU A 211 13.09 4.13 -26.93
C LEU A 211 12.49 2.72 -26.91
N GLU A 212 11.33 2.55 -26.27
CA GLU A 212 10.62 1.27 -26.25
C GLU A 212 10.23 0.80 -27.66
N HIS A 213 9.74 1.72 -28.51
CA HIS A 213 9.45 1.43 -29.91
C HIS A 213 10.70 0.98 -30.67
N SER A 214 11.78 1.75 -30.57
CA SER A 214 13.05 1.42 -31.23
C SER A 214 13.61 0.07 -30.78
N ARG A 215 13.42 -0.28 -29.50
CA ARG A 215 13.87 -1.56 -28.95
C ARG A 215 13.05 -2.71 -29.48
N LYS A 216 11.72 -2.56 -29.56
CA LYS A 216 10.83 -3.56 -30.17
C LYS A 216 11.14 -3.77 -31.64
N GLU A 217 11.41 -2.71 -32.40
CA GLU A 217 11.81 -2.82 -33.81
C GLU A 217 13.15 -3.52 -33.96
N ALA A 218 14.14 -3.19 -33.13
CA ALA A 218 15.43 -3.88 -33.13
C ALA A 218 15.29 -5.37 -32.78
N GLU A 219 14.49 -5.72 -31.76
CA GLU A 219 14.17 -7.10 -31.39
C GLU A 219 13.46 -7.83 -32.54
N ALA A 220 12.53 -7.17 -33.24
CA ALA A 220 11.84 -7.73 -34.40
C ALA A 220 12.78 -7.99 -35.58
N LEU A 221 13.74 -7.09 -35.85
CA LEU A 221 14.75 -7.28 -36.89
C LEU A 221 15.70 -8.44 -36.54
N VAL A 222 16.14 -8.54 -35.29
CA VAL A 222 16.98 -9.64 -34.80
C VAL A 222 16.25 -10.98 -34.92
N ALA A 223 14.96 -11.02 -34.56
CA ALA A 223 14.13 -12.20 -34.73
C ALA A 223 13.93 -12.57 -36.21
N ALA A 224 13.73 -11.60 -37.11
CA ALA A 224 13.61 -11.81 -38.55
C ALA A 224 14.90 -12.35 -39.19
N GLN A 225 16.06 -11.99 -38.65
CA GLN A 225 17.36 -12.52 -39.07
C GLN A 225 17.62 -13.95 -38.55
N GLY A 226 16.68 -14.55 -37.81
CA GLY A 226 16.81 -15.90 -37.27
C GLY A 226 17.84 -16.01 -36.14
N ILE A 227 18.23 -14.88 -35.54
CA ILE A 227 19.17 -14.86 -34.41
C ILE A 227 18.42 -15.31 -33.15
N PRO A 228 18.87 -16.37 -32.47
CA PRO A 228 18.19 -16.92 -31.31
C PRO A 228 18.37 -16.01 -30.09
N ASN A 229 17.27 -15.77 -29.37
CA ASN A 229 17.24 -14.93 -28.17
C ASN A 229 17.85 -15.57 -26.91
N ASN A 230 18.38 -16.79 -27.01
CA ASN A 230 18.99 -17.53 -25.89
C ASN A 230 20.51 -17.62 -26.10
N ALA A 231 21.29 -17.23 -25.09
CA ALA A 231 22.75 -17.24 -25.10
C ALA A 231 23.34 -18.61 -25.48
N GLN A 232 22.75 -19.72 -25.03
CA GLN A 232 23.24 -21.06 -25.36
C GLN A 232 23.00 -21.42 -26.83
N ALA A 233 21.86 -21.04 -27.39
CA ALA A 233 21.51 -21.26 -28.79
C ALA A 233 22.33 -20.37 -29.73
N ALA A 234 22.59 -19.11 -29.34
CA ALA A 234 23.45 -18.20 -30.09
C ALA A 234 24.91 -18.70 -30.11
N ARG A 235 25.41 -19.18 -28.97
CA ARG A 235 26.73 -19.82 -28.89
C ARG A 235 26.81 -21.07 -29.78
N TYR A 236 25.80 -21.92 -29.75
CA TYR A 236 25.76 -23.11 -30.61
C TYR A 236 25.80 -22.74 -32.09
N GLN A 237 24.95 -21.79 -32.54
CA GLN A 237 24.97 -21.31 -33.92
C GLN A 237 26.33 -20.75 -34.34
N LEU A 238 26.97 -19.94 -33.49
CA LEU A 238 28.32 -19.40 -33.77
C LEU A 238 29.38 -20.50 -33.87
N LEU A 239 29.38 -21.46 -32.95
CA LEU A 239 30.31 -22.60 -33.00
C LEU A 239 30.10 -23.45 -34.26
N THR A 240 28.85 -23.63 -34.68
CA THR A 240 28.53 -24.33 -35.94
C THR A 240 28.99 -23.55 -37.17
N MET A 241 28.78 -22.23 -37.24
CA MET A 241 29.25 -21.40 -38.37
C MET A 241 30.79 -21.37 -38.46
N LEU A 242 31.48 -21.34 -37.32
CA LEU A 242 32.95 -21.29 -37.27
C LEU A 242 33.62 -22.66 -37.43
N GLY A 243 32.84 -23.75 -37.52
CA GLY A 243 33.39 -25.12 -37.65
C GLY A 243 34.14 -25.61 -36.41
N ILE A 244 33.97 -24.95 -35.25
CA ILE A 244 34.70 -25.27 -34.03
C ILE A 244 33.90 -26.29 -33.22
N ARG A 245 34.36 -27.55 -33.20
CA ARG A 245 33.83 -28.59 -32.33
C ARG A 245 34.50 -28.53 -30.95
N ARG A 246 33.89 -27.83 -30.01
CA ARG A 246 34.19 -28.00 -28.57
C ARG A 246 33.22 -29.02 -28.00
N ASN A 247 33.48 -30.30 -28.29
CA ASN A 247 32.93 -31.36 -27.45
C ASN A 247 33.71 -31.38 -26.13
N ASP A 248 32.98 -31.64 -25.06
CA ASP A 248 33.43 -31.81 -23.68
C ASP A 248 33.82 -30.50 -22.98
N HIS A 249 32.99 -30.07 -22.03
CA HIS A 249 33.20 -30.32 -20.60
C HIS A 249 31.87 -30.09 -19.86
N VAL A 250 31.57 -31.03 -18.97
CA VAL A 250 30.42 -31.12 -18.06
C VAL A 250 30.21 -29.82 -17.27
#